data_AF-A0A2N5RD90-F1
#
_entry.id   AF-A0A2N5RD90-F1
#
_cell.length_a   1.000
_cell.length_b   1.000
_cell.length_c   1.000
_cell.angle_alpha   90.00
_cell.angle_beta   90.00
_cell.angle_gamma   90.00
#
_symmetry.space_group_name_H-M   'P 1'
#
loop_
_entity.id
_entity.type
_entity.pdbx_description
1 polymer ?
#
loop_
_entity_poly.entity_id
_entity_poly.type
_entity_poly.pdbx_seq_one_letter_code
_entity_poly.pdbx_strand_id
1 'polypeptide(L)'
;MLKNVVCVQCPVGCKIKVELNEEGHIKSIIGNRCPRGVEYAKDEIRDPKRVVPTSIRVLNGELPLASVKTDRPIPKRFIPELMKIVREIKVEAPVKSGDIVLKDLFGTGANLVVTRTVRRLENGSKKVQEDSSCWSNG
;
A
#
# COMPACT_ATOMS: atom_id res chain seq x y z
N MET A 1 -21.09 -20.24 -3.21
CA MET A 1 -19.96 -20.27 -2.23
C MET A 1 -20.21 -19.25 -1.12
N LEU A 2 -19.77 -19.50 0.12
CA LEU A 2 -19.95 -18.56 1.23
C LEU A 2 -18.61 -17.98 1.68
N LYS A 3 -18.50 -16.65 1.76
CA LYS A 3 -17.30 -15.92 2.21
C LYS A 3 -17.58 -15.12 3.47
N ASN A 4 -16.59 -15.06 4.35
CA ASN A 4 -16.65 -14.27 5.58
C ASN A 4 -15.76 -13.04 5.44
N VAL A 5 -16.31 -11.86 5.76
CA VAL A 5 -15.60 -10.57 5.73
C VAL A 5 -15.83 -9.84 7.04
N VAL A 6 -14.78 -9.29 7.63
CA VAL A 6 -14.91 -8.41 8.81
C VAL A 6 -14.91 -6.96 8.33
N CYS A 7 -15.96 -6.23 8.68
CA CYS A 7 -16.04 -4.80 8.37
C CYS A 7 -15.03 -4.02 9.21
N VAL A 8 -14.03 -3.41 8.57
CA VAL A 8 -12.98 -2.62 9.24
C VAL A 8 -13.26 -1.11 9.22
N GLN A 9 -14.46 -0.71 8.75
CA GLN A 9 -14.85 0.70 8.64
C GLN A 9 -15.20 1.35 9.98
N CYS A 10 -15.46 0.57 11.03
CA CYS A 10 -15.82 1.08 12.35
C CYS A 10 -15.32 0.14 13.47
N PRO A 11 -15.17 0.63 14.71
CA PRO A 11 -14.63 -0.17 15.83
C PRO A 11 -15.50 -1.37 16.22
N VAL A 12 -16.76 -1.42 15.77
CA VAL A 12 -17.67 -2.54 16.05
C VAL A 12 -17.21 -3.84 15.35
N GLY A 13 -16.54 -3.76 14.20
CA GLY A 13 -15.97 -4.95 13.56
C GLY A 13 -17.01 -6.01 13.16
N CYS A 14 -18.09 -5.61 12.48
CA CYS A 14 -19.18 -6.54 12.14
C CYS A 14 -18.66 -7.72 11.30
N LYS A 15 -19.03 -8.95 11.68
CA LYS A 15 -18.75 -10.18 10.92
C LYS A 15 -19.85 -10.36 9.86
N ILE A 16 -19.51 -10.13 8.60
CA ILE A 16 -20.42 -10.16 7.47
C ILE A 16 -20.19 -11.46 6.70
N LYS A 17 -21.29 -12.18 6.43
CA LYS A 17 -21.34 -13.35 5.56
C LYS A 17 -21.84 -12.92 4.19
N VAL A 18 -21.10 -13.25 3.14
CA VAL A 18 -21.45 -12.96 1.75
C VAL A 18 -21.66 -14.28 1.02
N GLU A 19 -22.86 -14.49 0.50
CA GLU A 19 -23.17 -15.63 -0.37
C GLU A 19 -22.95 -15.23 -1.83
N LEU A 20 -22.20 -16.06 -2.53
CA LEU A 20 -21.93 -15.95 -3.95
C LEU A 20 -22.67 -17.07 -4.70
N ASN A 21 -23.27 -16.77 -5.85
CA ASN A 21 -23.80 -17.77 -6.77
C ASN A 21 -22.65 -18.55 -7.47
N GLU A 22 -23.01 -19.50 -8.34
CA GLU A 22 -22.03 -20.32 -9.08
C GLU A 22 -21.19 -19.49 -10.07
N GLU A 23 -21.72 -18.35 -10.53
CA GLU A 23 -21.03 -17.40 -11.42
C GLU A 23 -20.15 -16.38 -10.66
N GLY A 24 -20.11 -16.42 -9.32
CA GLY A 24 -19.34 -15.47 -8.49
C GLY A 24 -20.02 -14.13 -8.18
N HIS A 25 -21.27 -13.94 -8.57
CA HIS A 25 -22.10 -12.78 -8.22
C HIS A 25 -22.64 -12.87 -6.78
N ILE A 26 -22.80 -11.70 -6.15
CA ILE A 26 -23.31 -11.59 -4.78
C ILE A 26 -24.81 -11.86 -4.75
N LYS A 27 -25.21 -12.95 -4.09
CA LYS A 27 -26.60 -13.36 -3.88
C LYS A 27 -27.19 -12.71 -2.64
N SER A 28 -26.47 -12.74 -1.52
CA SER A 28 -26.94 -12.19 -0.24
C SER A 28 -25.78 -11.71 0.62
N ILE A 29 -26.04 -10.73 1.48
CA ILE A 29 -25.11 -10.19 2.47
C ILE A 29 -25.83 -10.14 3.81
N ILE A 30 -25.28 -10.81 4.82
CA ILE A 30 -25.91 -10.98 6.14
C ILE A 30 -24.90 -10.63 7.24
N GLY A 31 -25.35 -9.99 8.32
CA GLY A 31 -24.52 -9.69 9.50
C GLY A 31 -23.94 -8.28 9.55
N ASN A 32 -24.31 -7.40 8.62
CA ASN A 32 -24.01 -5.97 8.71
C ASN A 32 -25.01 -5.27 9.65
N ARG A 33 -24.53 -4.27 10.40
CA ARG A 33 -25.39 -3.39 11.23
C ARG A 33 -25.66 -2.03 10.59
N CYS A 34 -25.05 -1.75 9.45
CA CYS A 34 -25.15 -0.47 8.76
C CYS A 34 -25.01 -0.66 7.24
N PRO A 35 -25.48 0.30 6.43
CA PRO A 35 -25.33 0.26 4.97
C PRO A 35 -23.86 0.32 4.53
N ARG A 36 -23.01 1.08 5.25
CA ARG A 36 -21.56 1.16 4.99
C ARG A 36 -20.86 -0.20 5.02
N GLY A 37 -21.30 -1.10 5.90
CA GLY A 37 -20.75 -2.46 5.98
C GLY A 37 -21.10 -3.32 4.76
N VAL A 38 -22.29 -3.13 4.18
CA VAL A 38 -22.71 -3.82 2.95
C VAL A 38 -21.84 -3.37 1.78
N GLU A 39 -21.65 -2.06 1.64
CA GLU A 39 -20.84 -1.48 0.56
C GLU A 39 -19.38 -1.92 0.67
N TYR A 40 -18.80 -1.85 1.87
CA TYR A 40 -17.46 -2.38 2.14
C TYR A 40 -17.34 -3.87 1.77
N ALA A 41 -18.30 -4.71 2.17
CA ALA A 41 -18.26 -6.14 1.84
C ALA A 41 -18.36 -6.38 0.32
N LYS A 42 -19.18 -5.60 -0.39
CA LYS A 42 -19.27 -5.68 -1.86
C LYS A 42 -17.94 -5.31 -2.52
N ASP A 43 -17.34 -4.20 -2.11
CA ASP A 43 -16.07 -3.72 -2.65
C ASP A 43 -14.92 -4.69 -2.34
N GLU A 44 -14.86 -5.20 -1.11
CA GLU A 44 -13.83 -6.14 -0.68
C GLU A 44 -13.88 -7.47 -1.45
N ILE A 45 -15.09 -7.91 -1.85
CA ILE A 45 -15.28 -9.12 -2.67
C ILE A 45 -14.98 -8.88 -4.14
N ARG A 46 -15.39 -7.73 -4.70
CA ARG A 46 -15.23 -7.43 -6.13
C ARG A 46 -13.84 -6.94 -6.48
N ASP A 47 -13.34 -5.95 -5.76
CA ASP A 47 -12.05 -5.33 -6.02
C ASP A 47 -11.46 -4.73 -4.73
N PRO A 48 -10.75 -5.53 -3.91
CA PRO A 48 -10.20 -5.04 -2.65
C PRO A 48 -9.11 -4.00 -2.92
N LYS A 49 -9.33 -2.78 -2.44
CA LYS A 49 -8.38 -1.65 -2.60
C LYS A 49 -7.67 -1.35 -1.30
N ARG A 50 -6.39 -0.99 -1.36
CA ARG A 50 -5.57 -0.64 -0.20
C ARG A 50 -4.60 0.50 -0.53
N VAL A 51 -4.29 1.32 0.46
CA VAL A 51 -3.14 2.23 0.40
C VAL A 51 -1.88 1.40 0.58
N VAL A 52 -0.91 1.56 -0.31
CA VAL A 52 0.33 0.77 -0.28
C VAL A 52 1.47 1.64 0.24
N PRO A 53 1.91 1.46 1.50
CA PRO A 53 3.18 2.01 1.97
C PRO A 53 4.35 1.17 1.45
N THR A 54 5.40 1.82 0.97
CA THR A 54 6.64 1.18 0.50
C THR A 54 7.82 2.15 0.65
N SER A 55 8.99 1.78 0.16
CA SER A 55 10.19 2.62 0.16
C SER A 55 10.87 2.62 -1.21
N ILE A 56 11.46 3.75 -1.56
CA ILE A 56 12.27 3.92 -2.79
C ILE A 56 13.70 4.27 -2.41
N ARG A 57 14.64 3.94 -3.31
CA ARG A 57 16.05 4.27 -3.13
C ARG A 57 16.30 5.75 -3.37
N VAL A 58 17.06 6.36 -2.47
CA VAL A 58 17.49 7.75 -2.58
C VAL A 58 19.00 7.78 -2.78
N LEU A 59 19.43 8.41 -3.87
CA LEU A 59 20.84 8.66 -4.18
C LEU A 59 21.29 9.94 -3.48
N ASN A 60 22.49 9.91 -2.89
CA ASN A 60 23.11 11.04 -2.20
C ASN A 60 22.23 11.62 -1.06
N GLY A 61 21.33 10.82 -0.49
CA GLY A 61 20.48 11.21 0.63
C GLY A 61 21.11 10.86 1.97
N GLU A 62 20.81 11.64 3.00
CA GLU A 62 21.21 11.36 4.40
C GLU A 62 20.71 9.97 4.86
N LEU A 63 19.67 9.46 4.20
CA LEU A 63 19.18 8.10 4.29
C LEU A 63 19.20 7.46 2.89
N PRO A 64 19.52 6.16 2.78
CA PRO A 64 19.53 5.45 1.50
C PRO A 64 18.11 5.18 0.94
N LEU A 65 17.06 5.35 1.77
CA LEU A 65 15.67 5.08 1.42
C LEU A 65 14.75 6.23 1.87
N ALA A 66 13.77 6.57 1.03
CA ALA A 66 12.65 7.42 1.38
C ALA A 66 11.37 6.58 1.52
N SER A 67 10.60 6.86 2.56
CA SER A 67 9.27 6.25 2.72
C SER A 67 8.30 6.91 1.75
N VAL A 68 7.56 6.08 1.03
CA VAL A 68 6.53 6.50 0.08
C VAL A 68 5.23 5.74 0.36
N LYS A 69 4.10 6.28 -0.07
CA LYS A 69 2.83 5.58 -0.07
C LYS A 69 2.01 5.97 -1.29
N THR A 70 1.00 5.18 -1.63
CA THR A 70 -0.03 5.68 -2.54
C THR A 70 -0.91 6.73 -1.83
N ASP A 71 -1.23 7.83 -2.50
CA ASP A 71 -2.12 8.87 -1.94
C ASP A 71 -3.58 8.40 -1.84
N ARG A 72 -3.96 7.43 -2.69
CA ARG A 72 -5.28 6.80 -2.75
C ARG A 72 -5.18 5.27 -2.71
N PRO A 73 -6.27 4.56 -2.35
CA PRO A 73 -6.30 3.10 -2.41
C PRO A 73 -6.20 2.57 -3.85
N ILE A 74 -5.29 1.64 -4.09
CA ILE A 74 -5.20 0.92 -5.37
C ILE A 74 -5.71 -0.52 -5.24
N PRO A 75 -6.26 -1.10 -6.32
CA PRO A 75 -6.61 -2.52 -6.37
C PRO A 75 -5.47 -3.45 -5.97
N LYS A 76 -5.76 -4.46 -5.14
CA LYS A 76 -4.77 -5.45 -4.65
C LYS A 76 -4.01 -6.13 -5.79
N ARG A 77 -4.66 -6.34 -6.93
CA ARG A 77 -4.07 -6.94 -8.13
C ARG A 77 -2.84 -6.20 -8.67
N PHE A 78 -2.76 -4.88 -8.47
CA PHE A 78 -1.65 -4.05 -8.95
C PHE A 78 -0.47 -3.97 -7.98
N ILE A 79 -0.64 -4.42 -6.73
CA ILE A 79 0.42 -4.34 -5.71
C ILE A 79 1.71 -5.06 -6.15
N PRO A 80 1.66 -6.29 -6.68
CA PRO A 80 2.89 -6.98 -7.11
C PRO A 80 3.64 -6.24 -8.21
N GLU A 81 2.91 -5.64 -9.14
CA GLU A 81 3.49 -4.87 -10.25
C GLU A 81 4.08 -3.54 -9.76
N LEU A 82 3.38 -2.83 -8.89
CA LEU A 82 3.89 -1.63 -8.22
C LEU A 82 5.21 -1.91 -7.52
N MET A 83 5.32 -3.03 -6.80
CA MET A 83 6.54 -3.42 -6.10
C MET A 83 7.70 -3.73 -7.04
N LYS A 84 7.45 -4.17 -8.27
CA LYS A 84 8.52 -4.33 -9.28
C LYS A 84 9.02 -2.96 -9.74
N ILE A 85 8.10 -2.05 -10.08
CA ILE A 85 8.43 -0.70 -10.54
C ILE A 85 9.22 0.07 -9.46
N VAL A 86 8.73 0.05 -8.22
CA VAL A 86 9.35 0.74 -7.08
C VAL A 86 10.79 0.30 -6.81
N ARG A 87 11.13 -0.97 -7.03
CA ARG A 87 12.48 -1.51 -6.81
C ARG A 87 13.53 -0.94 -7.77
N GLU A 88 13.10 -0.61 -8.98
CA GLU A 88 13.97 -0.05 -10.03
C GLU A 88 14.12 1.47 -9.90
N ILE A 89 13.16 2.14 -9.26
CA ILE A 89 13.18 3.59 -9.09
C ILE A 89 14.28 4.02 -8.13
N LYS A 90 15.04 5.01 -8.58
CA LYS A 90 16.05 5.73 -7.79
C LYS A 90 15.75 7.22 -7.95
N VAL A 91 15.66 7.93 -6.83
CA VAL A 91 15.46 9.38 -6.80
C VAL A 91 16.69 10.07 -6.21
N GLU A 92 17.02 11.26 -6.67
CA GLU A 92 18.12 12.02 -6.08
C GLU A 92 17.63 12.87 -4.91
N ALA A 93 18.41 12.89 -3.83
CA ALA A 93 18.17 13.85 -2.74
C ALA A 93 18.48 15.29 -3.20
N PRO A 94 17.78 16.31 -2.67
CA PRO A 94 16.79 16.22 -1.59
C PRO A 94 15.40 15.83 -2.11
N VAL A 95 14.69 15.00 -1.33
CA VAL A 95 13.30 14.62 -1.59
C VAL A 95 12.46 15.07 -0.40
N LYS A 96 11.34 15.75 -0.65
CA LYS A 96 10.46 16.31 0.39
C LYS A 96 9.20 15.47 0.56
N SER A 97 8.65 15.49 1.77
CA SER A 97 7.31 14.95 2.01
C SER A 97 6.29 15.69 1.15
N GLY A 98 5.41 14.94 0.48
CA GLY A 98 4.46 15.44 -0.51
C GLY A 98 4.94 15.34 -1.96
N ASP A 99 6.23 15.08 -2.20
CA ASP A 99 6.73 14.95 -3.57
C ASP A 99 6.12 13.71 -4.25
N ILE A 100 5.71 13.89 -5.50
CA ILE A 100 5.13 12.82 -6.32
C ILE A 100 6.24 12.14 -7.11
N VAL A 101 6.44 10.85 -6.84
CA VAL A 101 7.45 10.01 -7.49
C VAL A 101 6.90 9.42 -8.79
N LEU A 102 5.65 8.95 -8.76
CA LEU A 102 4.92 8.45 -9.93
C LEU A 102 3.50 8.99 -9.90
N LYS A 103 3.03 9.47 -11.05
CA LYS A 103 1.65 9.92 -11.24
C LYS A 103 0.81 8.83 -11.87
N ASP A 104 -0.47 8.82 -11.53
CA ASP A 104 -1.51 7.98 -12.13
C ASP A 104 -1.13 6.49 -12.30
N LEU A 105 -0.85 5.85 -11.17
CA LEU A 105 -0.53 4.43 -11.09
C LEU A 105 -1.66 3.59 -11.72
N PHE A 106 -1.33 2.90 -12.81
CA PHE A 106 -2.23 1.97 -13.52
C PHE A 106 -3.56 2.61 -13.98
N GLY A 107 -3.58 3.92 -14.27
CA GLY A 107 -4.79 4.63 -14.69
C GLY A 107 -5.86 4.75 -13.60
N THR A 108 -5.47 4.60 -12.32
CA THR A 108 -6.40 4.63 -11.17
C THR A 108 -6.56 6.03 -10.57
N GLY A 109 -5.79 7.02 -11.02
CA GLY A 109 -5.70 8.34 -10.40
C GLY A 109 -4.96 8.37 -9.06
N ALA A 110 -4.36 7.25 -8.64
CA ALA A 110 -3.51 7.18 -7.45
C ALA A 110 -2.07 7.54 -7.79
N ASN A 111 -1.41 8.33 -6.94
CA ASN A 111 -0.01 8.74 -7.10
C ASN A 111 0.85 8.07 -6.03
N LEU A 112 2.12 7.80 -6.35
CA LEU A 112 3.12 7.41 -5.37
C LEU A 112 3.76 8.67 -4.79
N VAL A 113 3.55 8.92 -3.50
CA VAL A 113 3.98 10.15 -2.82
C VAL A 113 4.96 9.86 -1.69
N VAL A 114 5.93 10.75 -1.51
CA VAL A 114 6.91 10.68 -0.42
C VAL A 114 6.26 11.14 0.87
N THR A 115 6.46 10.39 1.95
CA THR A 115 5.93 10.71 3.28
C THR A 115 6.99 11.23 4.23
N ARG A 116 8.26 10.91 3.97
CA ARG A 116 9.40 11.32 4.79
C ARG A 116 10.43 12.05 3.93
N THR A 117 10.73 13.29 4.33
CA THR A 117 11.80 14.09 3.72
C THR A 117 13.15 13.40 3.93
N VAL A 118 13.95 13.32 2.87
CA VAL A 118 15.35 12.89 2.91
C VAL A 118 16.20 14.03 2.38
N ARG A 119 17.02 14.63 3.24
CA ARG A 119 17.93 15.71 2.84
C ARG A 119 19.11 15.15 2.05
N ARG A 120 19.77 16.02 1.27
CA ARG A 120 21.01 15.68 0.59
C ARG A 120 22.12 15.51 1.63
N LEU A 121 22.98 14.51 1.44
CA LEU A 121 24.22 14.38 2.20
C LEU A 121 25.07 15.61 1.97
N GLU A 122 25.36 16.35 3.04
CA GLU A 122 26.47 17.28 3.05
C GLU A 122 27.75 16.45 3.19
N ASN A 123 28.71 16.63 2.27
CA ASN A 123 29.93 15.82 2.18
C ASN A 123 30.66 15.77 3.53
N GLY A 124 30.50 14.68 4.28
CA GLY A 124 31.06 14.64 5.63
C GLY A 124 30.72 13.44 6.52
N SER A 125 30.51 12.23 5.99
CA SER A 125 30.90 10.96 6.65
C SER A 125 30.40 9.76 5.85
N LYS A 126 31.34 9.01 5.27
CA LYS A 126 31.09 7.63 4.89
C LYS A 126 30.79 6.84 6.16
N LYS A 127 29.54 6.46 6.38
CA LYS A 127 29.22 5.23 7.11
C LYS A 127 28.46 4.32 6.15
N VAL A 128 29.23 3.55 5.39
CA VAL A 128 28.74 2.28 4.86
C VAL A 128 28.38 1.47 6.11
N GLN A 129 27.08 1.32 6.40
CA GLN A 129 26.65 0.28 7.33
C GLN A 129 26.86 -1.03 6.58
N GLU A 130 27.96 -1.70 6.90
CA GLU A 130 28.18 -3.10 6.56
C GLU A 130 27.06 -3.92 7.20
N ASP A 131 26.17 -4.43 6.36
CA ASP A 131 25.29 -5.54 6.69
C ASP A 131 26.15 -6.74 7.11
N SER A 132 26.26 -6.99 8.40
CA SER A 132 26.75 -8.28 8.91
C SER A 132 25.96 -8.71 10.14
N SER A 133 25.35 -9.89 9.99
CA SER A 133 24.76 -10.75 11.02
C SER A 133 23.51 -10.24 11.75
N CYS A 134 22.33 -10.55 11.20
CA CYS A 134 21.15 -10.83 12.04
C CYS A 134 20.11 -11.69 11.32
N TRP A 135 20.54 -12.74 10.61
CA TRP A 135 19.66 -13.83 10.13
C TRP A 135 20.32 -15.17 10.44
N SER A 136 20.67 -15.37 11.71
CA SER A 136 21.01 -16.69 12.25
C SER A 136 20.26 -16.81 13.56
N ASN A 137 19.05 -17.34 13.50
CA ASN A 137 18.41 -18.22 14.49
C ASN A 137 16.89 -18.16 14.34
N GLY A 138 16.34 -19.22 13.76
CA GLY A 138 14.93 -19.57 13.66
C GLY A 138 14.85 -20.99 13.15
#